data_AF-A0A7X9ZWZ1-F1
#
_entry.id   AF-A0A7X9ZWZ1-F1
#
_cell.length_a   1.000
_cell.length_b   1.000
_cell.length_c   1.000
_cell.angle_alpha   90.00
_cell.angle_beta   90.00
_cell.angle_gamma   90.00
#
_symmetry.space_group_name_H-M   'P 1'
#
loop_
_entity.id
_entity.type
_entity.pdbx_description
1 polymer ?
#
loop_
_entity_poly.entity_id
_entity_poly.type
_entity_poly.pdbx_seq_one_letter_code
_entity_poly.pdbx_strand_id
1 'polypeptide(L)'
;MAHAARLTTPEAPPRRSPSEPTLPEMSAAGLRAFFNIARDWDLNADEQIVLLGSPGRSTFFKWKASPQTARLGRDTLERLSLLLGIYKALQILLPQPSAADAWIKRPNSAPPFGGRRALDRMLAGNISDLVAVRQYLDAMRGGWA
;
A
#
# COMPACT_ATOMS: atom_id res chain seq x y z
N MET A 1 -25.44 -51.88 40.05
CA MET A 1 -24.12 -51.22 39.91
C MET A 1 -23.64 -51.47 38.49
N ALA A 2 -23.30 -50.53 37.61
CA ALA A 2 -23.05 -49.10 37.70
C ALA A 2 -23.48 -48.46 36.37
N HIS A 3 -24.12 -47.29 36.41
CA HIS A 3 -24.42 -46.49 35.23
C HIS A 3 -23.22 -45.55 35.01
N ALA A 4 -22.48 -45.78 33.92
CA ALA A 4 -21.33 -44.95 33.56
C ALA A 4 -21.82 -43.57 33.11
N ALA A 5 -21.57 -42.55 33.93
CA ALA A 5 -21.79 -41.16 33.60
C ALA A 5 -20.86 -40.76 32.44
N ARG A 6 -21.44 -40.37 31.31
CA ARG A 6 -20.70 -39.73 30.22
C ARG A 6 -20.31 -38.33 30.67
N LEU A 7 -19.01 -38.10 30.84
CA LEU A 7 -18.45 -36.77 31.03
C LEU A 7 -18.56 -36.01 29.70
N THR A 8 -19.38 -34.97 29.65
CA THR A 8 -19.38 -34.01 28.54
C THR A 8 -18.24 -33.03 28.77
N THR A 9 -17.16 -33.19 28.00
CA THR A 9 -16.08 -32.20 27.92
C THR A 9 -16.66 -30.88 27.38
N PRO A 10 -16.40 -29.72 28.00
CA PRO A 10 -16.83 -28.44 27.44
C PRO A 10 -16.07 -28.17 26.14
N GLU A 11 -16.83 -27.99 25.06
CA GLU A 11 -16.32 -27.61 23.75
C GLU A 11 -15.64 -26.24 23.85
N ALA A 12 -14.34 -26.20 23.51
CA ALA A 12 -13.59 -24.96 23.48
C ALA A 12 -14.22 -23.99 22.47
N PRO A 13 -14.29 -22.68 22.76
CA PRO A 13 -14.95 -21.72 21.89
C PRO A 13 -14.33 -21.75 20.49
N PRO A 14 -15.13 -21.61 19.42
CA PRO A 14 -14.64 -21.69 18.06
C PRO A 14 -13.56 -20.64 17.83
N ARG A 15 -12.39 -21.09 17.35
CA ARG A 15 -11.32 -20.21 16.88
C ARG A 15 -11.93 -19.32 15.79
N ARG A 16 -11.97 -18.00 15.99
CA ARG A 16 -12.47 -17.06 14.98
C ARG A 16 -11.69 -17.29 13.68
N SER A 17 -12.38 -17.69 12.62
CA SER A 17 -11.89 -17.59 11.25
C SER A 17 -11.43 -16.14 11.03
N PRO A 18 -10.32 -15.88 10.32
CA PRO A 18 -9.95 -14.50 9.99
C PRO A 18 -11.09 -13.91 9.16
N SER A 19 -11.92 -13.08 9.79
CA SER A 19 -12.96 -12.31 9.14
C SER A 19 -12.30 -11.33 8.16
N GLU A 20 -12.92 -11.11 7.01
CA GLU A 20 -12.43 -10.13 6.03
C GLU A 20 -12.21 -8.76 6.71
N PRO A 21 -11.11 -8.06 6.41
CA PRO A 21 -10.84 -6.75 7.00
C PRO A 21 -11.96 -5.77 6.66
N THR A 22 -12.43 -5.05 7.68
CA THR A 22 -13.41 -3.98 7.50
C THR A 22 -12.78 -2.76 6.81
N LEU A 23 -13.62 -1.89 6.21
CA LEU A 23 -13.15 -0.66 5.57
C LEU A 23 -12.27 0.24 6.48
N PRO A 24 -12.62 0.47 7.77
CA PRO A 24 -11.74 1.21 8.68
C PRO A 24 -10.41 0.50 8.95
N GLU A 25 -10.40 -0.83 9.07
CA GLU A 25 -9.17 -1.60 9.28
C GLU A 25 -8.25 -1.51 8.06
N MET A 26 -8.81 -1.66 6.85
CA MET A 26 -8.08 -1.48 5.58
C MET A 26 -7.55 -0.05 5.44
N SER A 27 -8.38 0.95 5.77
CA SER A 27 -8.00 2.37 5.74
C SER A 27 -6.79 2.63 6.65
N ALA A 28 -6.86 2.16 7.89
CA ALA A 28 -5.80 2.36 8.87
C ALA A 28 -4.52 1.61 8.49
N ALA A 29 -4.65 0.36 8.01
CA ALA A 29 -3.50 -0.43 7.57
C ALA A 29 -2.82 0.16 6.34
N GLY A 30 -3.60 0.57 5.34
CA GLY A 30 -3.10 1.20 4.12
C GLY A 30 -2.35 2.50 4.40
N LEU A 31 -2.88 3.37 5.26
CA LEU A 31 -2.20 4.60 5.67
C LEU A 31 -0.88 4.32 6.40
N ARG A 32 -0.86 3.38 7.35
CA ARG A 32 0.38 3.00 8.06
C ARG A 32 1.45 2.51 7.08
N ALA A 33 1.08 1.64 6.15
CA ALA A 33 1.98 1.14 5.13
C ALA A 33 2.50 2.29 4.24
N PHE A 34 1.60 3.15 3.77
CA PHE A 34 1.97 4.30 2.95
C PHE A 34 2.94 5.26 3.65
N PHE A 35 2.73 5.59 4.92
CA PHE A 35 3.65 6.51 5.61
C PHE A 35 5.03 5.90 5.86
N ASN A 36 5.13 4.57 6.00
CA ASN A 36 6.42 3.89 6.01
C ASN A 36 7.10 3.97 4.63
N ILE A 37 6.37 3.65 3.56
CA ILE A 37 6.88 3.76 2.19
C ILE A 37 7.32 5.20 1.88
N ALA A 38 6.53 6.20 2.26
CA ALA A 38 6.83 7.60 2.05
C ALA A 38 8.09 8.05 2.81
N ARG A 39 8.36 7.47 3.99
CA ARG A 39 9.62 7.69 4.71
C ARG A 39 10.79 7.06 3.96
N ASP A 40 10.66 5.81 3.53
CA ASP A 40 11.73 5.06 2.86
C ASP A 40 12.08 5.71 1.50
N TRP A 41 11.08 6.23 0.79
CA TRP A 41 11.23 7.04 -0.41
C TRP A 41 11.60 8.51 -0.16
N ASP A 42 11.67 8.96 1.10
CA ASP A 42 11.98 10.34 1.49
C ASP A 42 11.05 11.38 0.80
N LEU A 43 9.74 11.11 0.79
CA LEU A 43 8.75 12.00 0.19
C LEU A 43 8.40 13.16 1.13
N ASN A 44 8.28 14.36 0.57
CA ASN A 44 7.76 15.49 1.33
C ASN A 44 6.23 15.44 1.47
N ALA A 45 5.66 16.34 2.28
CA ALA A 45 4.23 16.33 2.58
C ALA A 45 3.34 16.62 1.34
N ASP A 46 3.77 17.51 0.45
CA ASP A 46 3.01 17.86 -0.75
C ASP A 46 3.01 16.70 -1.75
N GLU A 47 4.14 16.01 -1.92
CA GLU A 47 4.22 14.77 -2.70
C GLU A 47 3.29 13.68 -2.14
N GLN A 48 3.30 13.49 -0.82
CA GLN A 48 2.43 12.52 -0.16
C GLN A 48 0.94 12.83 -0.39
N ILE A 49 0.55 14.11 -0.34
CA ILE A 49 -0.82 14.56 -0.59
C ILE A 49 -1.23 14.22 -2.03
N VAL A 50 -0.40 14.52 -3.02
CA VAL A 50 -0.70 14.20 -4.43
C VAL A 50 -0.89 12.69 -4.63
N LEU A 51 0.01 11.88 -4.07
CA LEU A 51 -0.07 10.42 -4.20
C LEU A 51 -1.32 9.82 -3.54
N LEU A 52 -1.87 10.48 -2.51
CA LEU A 52 -3.12 10.07 -1.85
C LEU A 52 -4.40 10.60 -2.53
N GLY A 53 -4.28 11.27 -3.69
CA GLY A 53 -5.42 11.82 -4.42
C GLY A 53 -5.81 13.23 -3.99
N SER A 54 -4.84 14.01 -3.51
CA SER A 54 -4.99 15.42 -3.12
C SER A 54 -6.08 15.68 -2.07
N PRO A 55 -6.13 14.94 -0.94
CA PRO A 55 -7.00 15.30 0.17
C PRO A 55 -6.63 16.69 0.71
N GLY A 56 -7.57 17.37 1.36
CA GLY A 56 -7.28 18.63 2.05
C GLY A 56 -6.14 18.46 3.07
N ARG A 57 -5.26 19.47 3.22
CA ARG A 57 -4.08 19.39 4.11
C ARG A 57 -4.43 19.00 5.54
N SER A 58 -5.50 19.54 6.11
CA SER A 58 -5.97 19.18 7.46
C SER A 58 -6.37 17.70 7.55
N THR A 59 -7.06 17.18 6.54
CA THR A 59 -7.42 15.76 6.42
C THR A 59 -6.17 14.88 6.35
N PHE A 60 -5.19 15.26 5.53
CA PHE A 60 -3.91 14.55 5.42
C PHE A 60 -3.18 14.47 6.77
N PHE A 61 -3.00 15.59 7.47
CA PHE A 61 -2.32 15.58 8.77
C PHE A 61 -3.10 14.82 9.83
N LYS A 62 -4.44 14.85 9.80
CA LYS A 62 -5.28 14.02 10.67
C LYS A 62 -5.07 12.52 10.38
N TRP A 63 -5.05 12.12 9.12
CA TRP A 63 -4.76 10.73 8.72
C TRP A 63 -3.37 10.29 9.17
N LYS A 64 -2.37 11.17 9.06
CA LYS A 64 -0.99 10.90 9.51
C LYS A 64 -0.89 10.73 11.03
N ALA A 65 -1.58 11.58 11.79
CA ALA A 65 -1.57 11.54 13.25
C ALA A 65 -2.43 10.42 13.84
N SER A 66 -3.52 10.04 13.16
CA SER A 66 -4.51 9.10 13.70
C SER A 66 -5.13 8.21 12.61
N PRO A 67 -4.34 7.34 11.95
CA PRO A 67 -4.79 6.51 10.84
C PRO A 67 -5.94 5.55 11.20
N GLN A 68 -6.05 5.13 12.47
CA GLN A 68 -7.14 4.31 12.99
C GLN A 68 -8.53 4.97 12.92
N THR A 69 -8.57 6.29 12.79
CA THR A 69 -9.82 7.06 12.67
C THR A 69 -10.22 7.34 11.23
N ALA A 70 -9.35 7.00 10.26
CA ALA A 70 -9.58 7.30 8.87
C ALA A 70 -10.65 6.37 8.27
N ARG A 71 -11.52 6.97 7.45
CA ARG A 71 -12.43 6.26 6.54
C ARG A 71 -12.13 6.77 5.15
N LEU A 72 -11.35 5.99 4.40
CA LEU A 72 -10.89 6.40 3.09
C LEU A 72 -11.97 6.16 2.03
N GLY A 73 -12.02 7.04 1.03
CA GLY A 73 -12.80 6.82 -0.18
C GLY A 73 -12.16 5.78 -1.09
N ARG A 74 -12.93 5.29 -2.06
CA ARG A 74 -12.49 4.27 -3.02
C ARG A 74 -11.23 4.68 -3.79
N ASP A 75 -11.15 5.92 -4.26
CA ASP A 75 -10.00 6.45 -5.00
C ASP A 75 -8.70 6.38 -4.16
N THR A 76 -8.71 6.87 -2.92
CA THR A 76 -7.53 6.81 -2.04
C THR A 76 -7.12 5.37 -1.74
N LEU A 77 -8.07 4.46 -1.53
CA LEU A 77 -7.76 3.04 -1.34
C LEU A 77 -7.13 2.39 -2.58
N GLU A 78 -7.61 2.75 -3.77
CA GLU A 78 -7.06 2.26 -5.03
C GLU A 78 -5.63 2.77 -5.25
N ARG A 79 -5.38 4.06 -4.96
CA ARG A 79 -4.03 4.65 -4.98
C ARG A 79 -3.09 3.97 -3.98
N LEU A 80 -3.55 3.73 -2.76
CA LEU A 80 -2.79 2.99 -1.75
C LEU A 80 -2.41 1.58 -2.25
N SER A 81 -3.35 0.86 -2.84
CA SER A 81 -3.10 -0.47 -3.41
C SER A 81 -2.02 -0.42 -4.50
N LEU A 82 -2.08 0.57 -5.40
CA LEU A 82 -1.08 0.77 -6.45
C LEU A 82 0.31 1.09 -5.86
N LEU A 83 0.38 2.00 -4.89
CA LEU A 83 1.63 2.40 -4.24
C LEU A 83 2.30 1.25 -3.48
N LEU A 84 1.52 0.48 -2.70
CA LEU A 84 2.01 -0.74 -2.05
C LEU A 84 2.52 -1.75 -3.07
N GLY A 85 1.82 -1.87 -4.20
CA GLY A 85 2.20 -2.71 -5.32
C GLY A 85 3.54 -2.32 -5.96
N ILE A 86 3.71 -1.03 -6.26
CA ILE A 86 4.95 -0.46 -6.79
C ILE A 86 6.11 -0.73 -5.83
N TYR A 87 5.92 -0.42 -4.54
CA TYR A 87 6.93 -0.66 -3.51
C TYR A 87 7.32 -2.14 -3.46
N LYS A 88 6.35 -3.05 -3.37
CA LYS A 88 6.59 -4.50 -3.35
C LYS A 88 7.34 -4.98 -4.60
N ALA A 89 6.96 -4.51 -5.78
CA ALA A 89 7.62 -4.90 -7.02
C ALA A 89 9.08 -4.47 -7.04
N LEU A 90 9.39 -3.25 -6.57
CA LEU A 90 10.78 -2.78 -6.46
C LEU A 90 11.60 -3.62 -5.48
N GLN A 91 11.05 -3.96 -4.31
CA GLN A 91 11.72 -4.81 -3.32
C GLN A 91 11.99 -6.24 -3.82
N ILE A 92 11.20 -6.72 -4.79
CA ILE A 92 11.43 -8.03 -5.44
C ILE A 92 12.48 -7.92 -6.55
N LEU A 93 12.40 -6.86 -7.37
CA LEU A 93 13.25 -6.68 -8.55
C LEU A 93 14.68 -6.27 -8.20
N LEU A 94 14.88 -5.58 -7.07
CA LEU A 94 16.13 -4.95 -6.70
C LEU A 94 16.65 -5.58 -5.39
N PRO A 95 17.72 -6.39 -5.43
CA PRO A 95 18.23 -7.11 -4.26
C PRO A 95 18.69 -6.21 -3.12
N GLN A 96 19.04 -4.96 -3.42
CA GLN A 96 19.51 -3.99 -2.45
C GLN A 96 18.36 -3.05 -2.05
N PRO A 97 17.91 -3.04 -0.78
CA PRO A 97 16.78 -2.22 -0.34
C PRO A 97 16.96 -0.73 -0.64
N SER A 98 18.15 -0.17 -0.37
CA SER A 98 18.45 1.24 -0.68
C SER A 98 18.38 1.57 -2.18
N ALA A 99 18.63 0.60 -3.06
CA ALA A 99 18.45 0.78 -4.49
C ALA A 99 16.96 0.75 -4.86
N ALA A 100 16.16 -0.10 -4.23
CA ALA A 100 14.72 -0.15 -4.39
C ALA A 100 14.05 1.16 -3.95
N ASP A 101 14.44 1.66 -2.79
CA ASP A 101 13.87 2.88 -2.20
C ASP A 101 14.24 4.14 -3.02
N ALA A 102 15.46 4.19 -3.54
CA ALA A 102 15.91 5.31 -4.36
C ALA A 102 15.40 5.27 -5.81
N TRP A 103 14.92 4.11 -6.30
CA TRP A 103 14.66 3.90 -7.72
C TRP A 103 13.68 4.91 -8.31
N ILE A 104 12.58 5.21 -7.60
CA ILE A 104 11.55 6.12 -8.10
C ILE A 104 12.05 7.56 -8.28
N LYS A 105 13.13 7.93 -7.57
CA LYS A 105 13.76 9.26 -7.61
C LYS A 105 14.92 9.34 -8.62
N ARG A 106 15.31 8.24 -9.26
CA ARG A 106 16.38 8.23 -10.26
C ARG A 106 15.82 8.50 -11.66
N PRO A 107 16.56 9.22 -12.53
CA PRO A 107 16.25 9.27 -13.95
C PRO A 107 16.12 7.86 -14.52
N ASN A 108 15.07 7.63 -15.32
CA ASN A 108 14.81 6.34 -15.92
C ASN A 108 14.54 6.48 -17.43
N SER A 109 15.38 5.85 -18.24
CA SER A 109 15.28 5.90 -19.72
C SER A 109 14.27 4.93 -20.32
N ALA A 110 13.62 4.09 -19.50
CA ALA A 110 12.59 3.19 -20.01
C ALA A 110 11.43 3.97 -20.64
N PRO A 111 10.75 3.40 -21.66
CA PRO A 111 9.76 4.13 -22.46
C PRO A 111 8.68 4.88 -21.65
N PRO A 112 8.14 4.35 -20.54
CA PRO A 112 7.13 5.06 -19.75
C PRO A 112 7.62 6.35 -19.08
N PHE A 113 8.93 6.55 -18.94
CA PHE A 113 9.51 7.65 -18.15
C PHE A 113 10.32 8.63 -19.00
N GLY A 114 10.85 8.21 -20.15
CA GLY A 114 11.48 9.10 -21.12
C GLY A 114 12.66 9.91 -20.56
N GLY A 115 13.47 9.29 -19.71
CA GLY A 115 14.61 9.93 -19.04
C GLY A 115 14.25 10.68 -17.76
N ARG A 116 12.97 10.86 -17.44
CA ARG A 116 12.51 11.47 -16.17
C ARG A 116 12.43 10.43 -15.05
N ARG A 117 12.17 10.90 -13.83
CA ARG A 117 12.00 10.03 -12.67
C ARG A 117 10.61 9.40 -12.72
N ALA A 118 10.48 8.17 -12.22
CA ALA A 118 9.16 7.55 -12.08
C ALA A 118 8.26 8.36 -11.13
N LEU A 119 8.84 8.95 -10.09
CA LEU A 119 8.14 9.84 -9.16
C LEU A 119 7.52 11.05 -9.89
N ASP A 120 8.17 11.64 -10.89
CA ASP A 120 7.61 12.78 -11.65
C ASP A 120 6.30 12.39 -12.33
N ARG A 121 6.23 11.16 -12.86
CA ARG A 121 5.01 10.62 -13.44
C ARG A 121 3.94 10.37 -12.37
N MET A 122 4.31 9.72 -11.27
CA MET A 122 3.38 9.46 -10.16
C MET A 122 2.77 10.75 -9.59
N LEU A 123 3.54 11.85 -9.58
CA LEU A 123 3.13 13.17 -9.11
C LEU A 123 2.35 14.00 -10.14
N ALA A 124 2.10 13.49 -11.35
CA ALA A 124 1.14 14.11 -12.27
C ALA A 124 -0.31 14.07 -11.72
N GLY A 125 -0.56 13.24 -10.70
CA GLY A 125 -1.77 13.24 -9.88
C GLY A 125 -2.89 12.32 -10.39
N ASN A 126 -2.82 11.85 -11.64
CA ASN A 126 -3.82 10.91 -12.16
C ASN A 126 -3.56 9.49 -11.64
N ILE A 127 -4.64 8.75 -11.41
CA ILE A 127 -4.52 7.34 -11.00
C ILE A 127 -3.87 6.47 -12.10
N SER A 128 -4.12 6.80 -13.37
CA SER A 128 -3.53 6.13 -14.53
C SER A 128 -2.00 6.23 -14.57
N ASP A 129 -1.42 7.27 -13.98
CA ASP A 129 0.03 7.41 -13.87
C ASP A 129 0.63 6.39 -12.90
N LEU A 130 -0.04 6.14 -11.77
CA LEU A 130 0.34 5.07 -10.84
C LEU A 130 0.16 3.68 -11.48
N VAL A 131 -0.93 3.47 -12.21
CA VAL A 131 -1.18 2.23 -12.96
C VAL A 131 -0.06 1.95 -13.96
N ALA A 132 0.37 2.97 -14.72
CA ALA A 132 1.42 2.80 -15.71
C ALA A 132 2.78 2.42 -15.07
N VAL A 133 3.14 3.03 -13.94
CA VAL A 133 4.37 2.64 -13.20
C VAL A 133 4.25 1.21 -12.69
N ARG A 134 3.08 0.84 -12.14
CA ARG A 134 2.83 -0.51 -11.62
C ARG A 134 2.94 -1.57 -12.72
N GLN A 135 2.30 -1.35 -13.86
CA GLN A 135 2.32 -2.26 -15.01
C GLN A 135 3.74 -2.45 -15.56
N TYR A 136 4.52 -1.38 -15.64
CA TYR A 136 5.92 -1.48 -16.05
C TYR A 136 6.73 -2.39 -15.11
N LEU A 137 6.59 -2.21 -13.80
CA LEU A 137 7.30 -3.04 -12.82
C LEU A 137 6.80 -4.50 -12.79
N ASP A 138 5.51 -4.73 -12.98
CA ASP A 138 4.97 -6.09 -13.11
C ASP A 138 5.51 -6.80 -14.36
N ALA A 139 5.62 -6.08 -15.49
CA ALA A 139 6.24 -6.63 -16.70
C ALA A 139 7.72 -6.98 -16.50
N MET A 140 8.48 -6.15 -15.78
CA MET A 140 9.88 -6.45 -15.43
C MET A 140 10.04 -7.69 -14.56
N ARG A 141 9.06 -8.01 -13.71
CA ARG A 141 9.06 -9.19 -12.84
C ARG A 141 8.79 -10.50 -13.61
N GLY A 142 8.57 -10.42 -14.92
CA GLY A 142 8.28 -11.56 -15.78
C GLY A 142 6.80 -11.88 -15.91
N GLY A 143 5.90 -10.92 -15.68
CA GLY A 143 4.45 -11.16 -15.72
C GLY A 143 3.67 -10.24 -16.63
N TRP A 144 3.34 -10.73 -17.83
CA TRP A 144 1.93 -11.02 -18.13
C TRP A 144 1.79 -12.54 -18.03
N ALA A 145 1.05 -13.00 -17.03
CA ALA A 145 0.52 -14.35 -16.95
C ALA A 145 -0.98 -14.22 -16.69
#